data_AF-B2JPG6-F1
#
_entry.id   AF-B2JPG6-F1
#
_cell.length_a   1.000
_cell.length_b   1.000
_cell.length_c   1.000
_cell.angle_alpha   90.00
_cell.angle_beta   90.00
_cell.angle_gamma   90.00
#
_symmetry.space_group_name_H-M   'P 1'
#
loop_
_entity.id
_entity.type
_entity.pdbx_description
1 polymer ?
#
loop_
_entity_poly.entity_id
_entity_poly.type
_entity_poly.pdbx_seq_one_letter_code
_entity_poly.pdbx_strand_id
1 'polypeptide(L)'
;MASAQYDERRPLTVTVAGITHTGSYRVIEGTVIVYFGWDIRSAQYGMDRPETVARWLLLDICKKAEAKKRKGGDLKRQLRLI
;
A
#
# COMPACT_ATOMS: atom_id res chain seq x y z
N MET A 1 28.37 -16.18 -1.05
CA MET A 1 27.01 -16.40 -0.51
C MET A 1 26.13 -15.27 -1.01
N ALA A 2 25.17 -15.60 -1.86
CA ALA A 2 24.45 -14.65 -2.71
C ALA A 2 23.58 -13.67 -1.91
N SER A 3 23.88 -12.39 -2.16
CA SER A 3 23.11 -11.17 -1.92
C SER A 3 21.71 -11.30 -1.32
N ALA A 4 21.60 -10.91 -0.04
CA ALA A 4 20.37 -10.42 0.57
C ALA A 4 19.92 -9.05 -0.02
N GLN A 5 20.05 -8.86 -1.34
CA GLN A 5 19.54 -7.69 -2.07
C GLN A 5 18.01 -7.66 -2.14
N TYR A 6 17.35 -8.72 -1.67
CA TYR A 6 15.91 -8.80 -1.68
C TYR A 6 15.26 -7.84 -0.65
N ASP A 7 15.93 -7.40 0.43
CA ASP A 7 15.30 -6.58 1.49
C ASP A 7 15.59 -5.07 1.40
N GLU A 8 15.78 -4.50 0.21
CA GLU A 8 15.76 -3.03 0.06
C GLU A 8 14.33 -2.51 0.21
N ARG A 9 13.86 -2.38 1.46
CA ARG A 9 12.66 -1.60 1.77
C ARG A 9 13.00 -0.14 1.53
N ARG A 10 12.54 0.39 0.41
CA ARG A 10 12.78 1.80 0.07
C ARG A 10 11.76 2.63 0.83
N PRO A 11 12.21 3.54 1.73
CA PRO A 11 11.30 4.47 2.37
C PRO A 11 10.71 5.38 1.30
N LEU A 12 9.43 5.68 1.46
CA LEU A 12 8.58 6.30 0.46
C LEU A 12 7.68 7.28 1.19
N THR A 13 7.93 8.55 0.96
CA THR A 13 7.12 9.63 1.51
C THR A 13 6.18 10.10 0.42
N VAL A 14 4.88 10.03 0.69
CA VAL A 14 3.85 10.49 -0.24
C VAL A 14 2.97 11.51 0.45
N THR A 15 2.73 12.64 -0.19
CA THR A 15 1.75 13.60 0.26
C THR A 15 0.42 13.25 -0.41
N VAL A 16 -0.55 12.77 0.38
CA VAL A 16 -1.90 12.45 -0.09
C VAL A 16 -2.89 13.37 0.61
N ALA A 17 -3.71 14.08 -0.15
CA ALA A 17 -4.73 14.99 0.39
C ALA A 17 -4.18 16.03 1.41
N GLY A 18 -2.93 16.47 1.23
CA GLY A 18 -2.26 17.40 2.15
C GLY A 18 -1.66 16.76 3.40
N ILE A 19 -1.78 15.43 3.57
CA ILE A 19 -1.20 14.67 4.67
C ILE A 19 0.04 13.93 4.15
N THR A 20 1.17 14.13 4.82
CA THR A 20 2.41 13.39 4.53
C THR A 20 2.33 12.00 5.15
N HIS A 21 2.22 11.00 4.29
CA HIS A 21 2.21 9.60 4.65
C HIS A 21 3.57 8.99 4.35
N THR A 22 4.25 8.55 5.41
CA THR A 22 5.51 7.81 5.30
C THR A 22 5.19 6.33 5.25
N GLY A 23 5.52 5.69 4.13
CA GLY A 23 5.42 4.25 3.95
C GLY A 23 6.77 3.68 3.54
N SER A 24 6.81 2.37 3.37
CA SER A 24 7.94 1.68 2.76
C SER A 24 7.42 0.82 1.64
N TYR A 25 8.15 0.72 0.54
CA TYR A 25 7.81 -0.23 -0.51
C TYR A 25 8.99 -1.13 -0.82
N ARG A 26 8.67 -2.30 -1.35
CA ARG A 26 9.63 -3.29 -1.81
C ARG A 26 9.18 -3.78 -3.18
N VAL A 27 10.12 -4.05 -4.06
CA VAL A 27 9.83 -4.63 -5.37
C VAL A 27 10.37 -6.05 -5.38
N ILE A 28 9.49 -7.03 -5.61
CA ILE A 28 9.84 -8.45 -5.72
C ILE A 28 9.34 -8.93 -7.08
N GLU A 29 10.26 -9.36 -7.96
CA GLU A 29 9.93 -9.95 -9.27
C GLU A 29 8.91 -9.16 -10.09
N GLY A 30 9.07 -7.83 -10.18
CA GLY A 30 8.11 -7.00 -10.93
C GLY A 30 6.87 -6.57 -10.14
N THR A 31 6.74 -7.01 -8.88
CA THR A 31 5.62 -6.71 -7.99
C THR A 31 6.04 -5.71 -6.93
N VAL A 32 5.37 -4.57 -6.89
CA VAL A 32 5.52 -3.55 -5.85
C VAL A 32 4.63 -3.92 -4.67
N ILE A 33 5.23 -4.05 -3.50
CA ILE A 33 4.58 -4.32 -2.22
C ILE A 33 4.80 -3.10 -1.35
N VAL A 34 3.72 -2.43 -0.97
CA VAL A 34 3.73 -1.24 -0.13
C VAL A 34 3.22 -1.59 1.26
N TYR A 35 3.96 -1.11 2.26
CA TYR A 35 3.68 -1.22 3.67
C TYR A 35 3.30 0.17 4.19
N PHE A 36 2.09 0.31 4.72
CA PHE A 36 1.58 1.54 5.28
C PHE A 36 0.89 1.28 6.63
N GLY A 37 1.62 1.45 7.73
CA GLY A 37 1.12 1.16 9.08
C GLY A 37 0.73 -0.30 9.22
N TRP A 38 -0.58 -0.57 9.40
CA TRP A 38 -1.15 -1.92 9.46
C TRP A 38 -1.61 -2.49 8.12
N ASP A 39 -1.68 -1.65 7.09
CA ASP A 39 -2.16 -2.05 5.77
C ASP A 39 -0.96 -2.39 4.86
N ILE A 40 -1.09 -3.49 4.14
CA ILE A 40 -0.12 -3.94 3.15
C ILE A 40 -0.87 -4.16 1.84
N ARG A 41 -0.36 -3.57 0.75
CA ARG A 41 -0.89 -3.79 -0.60
C ARG A 41 0.22 -4.16 -1.55
N SER A 42 -0.09 -5.02 -2.52
CA SER A 42 0.81 -5.34 -3.62
C SER A 42 0.14 -5.14 -4.98
N ALA A 43 0.93 -4.77 -5.98
CA ALA A 43 0.52 -4.74 -7.38
C ALA A 43 1.73 -4.91 -8.29
N GLN A 44 1.54 -5.50 -9.47
CA GLN A 44 2.59 -5.55 -10.50
C GLN A 44 2.84 -4.16 -11.08
N TYR A 45 4.11 -3.79 -11.25
CA TYR A 45 4.48 -2.49 -11.81
C TYR A 45 4.46 -2.46 -13.34
N GLY A 46 4.41 -3.62 -14.00
CA GLY A 46 4.28 -3.72 -15.46
C GLY A 46 5.30 -2.84 -16.19
N MET A 47 4.81 -1.85 -16.92
CA MET A 47 5.63 -0.86 -17.66
C MET A 47 5.81 0.47 -16.92
N ASP A 48 5.17 0.66 -15.77
CA ASP A 48 5.22 1.88 -14.97
C ASP A 48 6.37 1.87 -13.96
N ARG A 49 6.77 3.04 -13.44
CA ARG A 49 7.79 3.08 -12.39
C ARG A 49 7.24 2.44 -11.11
N PRO A 50 8.02 1.59 -10.42
CA PRO A 50 7.60 1.00 -9.15
C PRO A 50 7.27 2.07 -8.10
N GLU A 51 7.94 3.22 -8.13
CA GLU A 51 7.57 4.39 -7.31
C GLU A 51 6.15 4.88 -7.61
N THR A 52 5.76 5.04 -8.87
CA THR A 52 4.41 5.49 -9.26
C THR A 52 3.35 4.52 -8.75
N VAL A 53 3.57 3.23 -8.95
CA VAL A 53 2.67 2.18 -8.48
C VAL A 53 2.61 2.16 -6.95
N ALA A 54 3.74 2.35 -6.27
CA ALA A 54 3.77 2.44 -4.82
C ALA A 54 2.95 3.63 -4.29
N ARG A 55 3.07 4.80 -4.94
CA ARG A 55 2.27 5.99 -4.64
C ARG A 55 0.78 5.73 -4.87
N TRP A 56 0.41 5.05 -5.95
CA TRP A 56 -0.97 4.67 -6.23
C TRP A 56 -1.53 3.70 -5.20
N LEU A 57 -0.74 2.72 -4.74
CA LEU A 57 -1.17 1.78 -3.71
C LEU A 57 -1.41 2.48 -2.36
N LEU A 58 -0.53 3.42 -1.98
CA LEU A 58 -0.74 4.28 -0.81
C LEU A 58 -1.99 5.15 -0.93
N LEU A 59 -2.17 5.78 -2.09
CA LEU A 59 -3.36 6.59 -2.40
C LEU A 59 -4.64 5.76 -2.30
N ASP A 60 -4.61 4.53 -2.80
CA ASP A 60 -5.74 3.61 -2.72
C ASP A 60 -6.02 3.22 -1.26
N ILE A 61 -5.00 2.88 -0.46
CA ILE A 61 -5.18 2.58 0.97
C ILE A 61 -5.80 3.79 1.69
N CYS A 62 -5.29 4.99 1.46
CA CYS A 62 -5.81 6.21 2.07
C CYS A 62 -7.26 6.48 1.62
N LYS A 63 -7.54 6.43 0.31
CA LYS A 63 -8.90 6.58 -0.23
C LYS A 63 -9.84 5.49 0.29
N LYS A 64 -9.40 4.25 0.43
CA LYS A 64 -10.19 3.16 1.02
C LYS A 64 -10.44 3.40 2.50
N ALA A 65 -9.45 3.86 3.26
CA ALA A 65 -9.60 4.20 4.66
C ALA A 65 -10.61 5.36 4.84
N GLU A 66 -10.55 6.38 4.00
CA GLU A 66 -11.51 7.49 3.98
C GLU A 66 -12.91 7.06 3.51
N ALA A 67 -12.99 6.23 2.47
CA ALA A 67 -14.25 5.68 1.99
C ALA A 67 -14.89 4.75 3.02
N LYS A 68 -14.08 3.97 3.75
CA LYS A 68 -14.51 3.12 4.87
C LYS A 68 -14.91 3.94 6.08
N LYS A 69 -14.29 5.11 6.31
CA LYS A 69 -14.78 6.09 7.29
C LYS A 69 -16.15 6.67 6.87
N ARG A 70 -16.33 7.02 5.59
CA ARG A 70 -17.62 7.52 5.07
C ARG A 70 -18.72 6.46 4.97
N LYS A 71 -18.36 5.19 4.76
CA LYS A 71 -19.28 4.02 4.81
C LYS A 71 -19.25 3.30 6.16
N GLY A 72 -18.62 3.88 7.19
CA GLY A 72 -18.46 3.31 8.52
C GLY A 72 -19.75 3.28 9.36
N GLY A 73 -20.90 3.50 8.73
CA GLY A 73 -22.21 3.09 9.23
C GLY A 73 -22.66 1.70 8.75
N ASP A 74 -22.03 1.09 7.74
CA ASP A 74 -22.55 -0.14 7.12
C ASP A 74 -21.44 -1.03 6.54
N LEU A 75 -20.64 -1.67 7.41
CA LEU A 75 -20.21 -3.07 7.22
C LEU A 75 -19.56 -3.66 8.49
N LYS A 76 -20.17 -3.42 9.65
CA LYS A 76 -19.99 -4.29 10.83
C LYS A 76 -20.88 -5.55 10.70
N ARG A 77 -20.94 -6.21 9.54
CA ARG A 77 -21.68 -7.48 9.38
C ARG A 77 -21.10 -8.34 8.26
N GLN A 78 -19.94 -8.94 8.46
CA GLN A 78 -19.67 -10.24 7.83
C GLN A 78 -18.49 -10.94 8.52
N LEU A 79 -18.67 -11.26 9.80
CA LEU A 79 -18.03 -12.45 10.37
C LEU A 79 -18.96 -12.99 11.47
N ARG A 80 -20.10 -13.54 11.02
CA ARG A 80 -20.94 -14.40 11.85
C ARG A 80 -21.68 -15.38 10.94
N LEU A 81 -20.94 -16.41 10.54
CA LEU A 81 -21.35 -17.67 9.90
C LEU A 81 -19.98 -18.34 9.69
N ILE A 82 -19.62 -19.45 10.35
CA ILE A 82 -20.39 -20.61 10.80
C ILE A 82 -19.67 -21.19 12.03
#